data_AF-A0A7X8MBI7-F1
#
_entry.id   AF-A0A7X8MBI7-F1
#
_cell.length_a   1.000
_cell.length_b   1.000
_cell.length_c   1.000
_cell.angle_alpha   90.00
_cell.angle_beta   90.00
_cell.angle_gamma   90.00
#
_symmetry.space_group_name_H-M   'P 1'
#
loop_
_entity.id
_entity.type
_entity.pdbx_description
1 polymer ?
#
loop_
_entity_poly.entity_id
_entity_poly.type
_entity_poly.pdbx_seq_one_letter_code
_entity_poly.pdbx_strand_id
1 'polypeptide(L)'
;DGLGIGAWLKPGRDSIPYAWEVTMKFEQLSPVMLEYYYAQALPNDFFIGSLSGSSYMYPKAFPKKWLPKEIRRAAEYMKKLDLNVFEIMDYSEGGTETCDNNLPKDLVDEYYKNMPDAIGFINGYRSSNTFTVRDKRPLISYDYYLAAEKSEEEVVADLEELAVINAKLPYFLLVHVRESSDVARVKSICDKLSKNIEVVPLDVFLKMAGEEPTYQENYYQGK
;
A
#
# COMPACT_ATOMS: atom_id res chain seq x y z
N ASP A 1 -5.77 4.16 -0.82
CA ASP A 1 -6.15 5.48 -1.34
C ASP A 1 -5.70 6.65 -0.47
N GLY A 2 -5.43 7.77 -1.13
CA GLY A 2 -4.66 8.87 -0.56
C GLY A 2 -5.41 10.01 0.10
N LEU A 3 -4.60 10.91 0.67
CA LEU A 3 -5.03 12.19 1.21
C LEU A 3 -5.67 13.05 0.10
N GLY A 4 -6.76 13.72 0.44
CA GLY A 4 -7.45 14.66 -0.46
C GLY A 4 -8.59 14.09 -1.30
N ILE A 5 -8.87 12.78 -1.20
CA ILE A 5 -9.90 12.12 -2.02
C ILE A 5 -11.11 11.55 -1.26
N GLY A 6 -11.36 12.00 -0.03
CA GLY A 6 -12.73 11.96 0.54
C GLY A 6 -12.90 11.33 1.92
N ALA A 7 -12.05 10.39 2.32
CA ALA A 7 -12.18 9.70 3.61
C ALA A 7 -11.60 10.47 4.82
N TRP A 8 -10.63 11.38 4.61
CA TRP A 8 -9.91 12.07 5.71
C TRP A 8 -10.81 12.79 6.72
N LEU A 9 -11.92 13.38 6.25
CA LEU A 9 -12.87 14.15 7.06
C LEU A 9 -14.11 13.33 7.45
N LYS A 10 -14.13 12.04 7.17
CA LYS A 10 -15.25 11.16 7.50
C LYS A 10 -15.10 10.59 8.91
N PRO A 11 -16.20 10.06 9.49
CA PRO A 11 -16.16 9.48 10.83
C PRO A 11 -15.20 8.28 10.94
N GLY A 12 -14.76 7.99 12.16
CA GLY A 12 -13.98 6.79 12.49
C GLY A 12 -12.46 6.96 12.49
N ARG A 13 -11.91 8.10 12.05
CA ARG A 13 -10.48 8.37 12.17
C ARG A 13 -10.03 8.21 13.63
N ASP A 14 -8.84 7.67 13.83
CA ASP A 14 -8.25 7.32 15.13
C ASP A 14 -8.90 6.13 15.87
N SER A 15 -9.87 5.44 15.28
CA SER A 15 -10.47 4.25 15.91
C SER A 15 -9.75 2.93 15.60
N ILE A 16 -8.92 2.91 14.56
CA ILE A 16 -8.06 1.81 14.12
C ILE A 16 -6.78 2.40 13.49
N PRO A 17 -5.64 1.67 13.51
CA PRO A 17 -4.49 2.01 12.67
C PRO A 17 -4.90 2.14 11.20
N TYR A 18 -4.49 3.22 10.54
CA TYR A 18 -4.90 3.50 9.17
C TYR A 18 -3.79 4.18 8.37
N ALA A 19 -3.44 3.60 7.23
CA ALA A 19 -2.40 4.13 6.35
C ALA A 19 -3.01 5.00 5.23
N TRP A 20 -2.41 6.16 4.99
CA TRP A 20 -2.82 7.12 3.97
C TRP A 20 -1.70 7.34 2.97
N GLU A 21 -2.05 7.24 1.70
CA GLU A 21 -1.15 7.60 0.61
C GLU A 21 -0.98 9.11 0.51
N VAL A 22 0.27 9.57 0.44
CA VAL A 22 0.59 11.00 0.34
C VAL A 22 0.84 11.37 -1.11
N THR A 23 0.10 12.39 -1.59
CA THR A 23 0.44 13.04 -2.87
C THR A 23 1.71 13.87 -2.71
N MET A 24 2.88 13.23 -2.80
CA MET A 24 4.17 13.81 -2.42
C MET A 24 4.52 15.11 -3.15
N LYS A 25 4.07 15.26 -4.41
CA LYS A 25 4.33 16.48 -5.19
C LYS A 25 3.59 17.73 -4.69
N PHE A 26 2.66 17.57 -3.74
CA PHE A 26 2.14 18.72 -3.01
C PHE A 26 3.23 19.49 -2.27
N GLU A 27 4.40 18.93 -1.99
CA GLU A 27 5.54 19.67 -1.43
C GLU A 27 5.90 20.90 -2.27
N GLN A 28 5.76 20.80 -3.59
CA GLN A 28 6.03 21.90 -4.52
C GLN A 28 4.76 22.67 -4.92
N LEU A 29 3.65 21.96 -5.08
CA LEU A 29 2.43 22.52 -5.68
C LEU A 29 1.45 23.09 -4.66
N SER A 30 1.41 22.51 -3.46
CA SER A 30 0.44 22.87 -2.42
C SER A 30 0.98 22.50 -1.02
N PRO A 31 2.11 23.08 -0.58
CA PRO A 31 2.75 22.70 0.68
C PRO A 31 1.84 22.92 1.90
N VAL A 32 0.96 23.93 1.83
CA VAL A 32 -0.04 24.21 2.88
C VAL A 32 -1.02 23.05 3.05
N MET A 33 -1.36 22.32 1.98
CA MET A 33 -2.22 21.14 2.10
C MET A 33 -1.51 20.00 2.84
N LEU A 34 -0.20 19.82 2.63
CA LEU A 34 0.58 18.85 3.41
C LEU A 34 0.65 19.29 4.87
N GLU A 35 0.98 20.55 5.15
CA GLU A 35 1.00 21.06 6.53
C GLU A 35 -0.34 20.82 7.24
N TYR A 36 -1.46 21.05 6.56
CA TYR A 36 -2.79 20.75 7.07
C TYR A 36 -2.95 19.27 7.49
N TYR A 37 -2.53 18.31 6.65
CA TYR A 37 -2.65 16.89 6.97
C TYR A 37 -1.75 16.48 8.13
N TYR A 38 -0.49 16.91 8.13
CA TYR A 38 0.46 16.56 9.19
C TYR A 38 0.07 17.20 10.53
N ALA A 39 -0.41 18.45 10.52
CA ALA A 39 -0.86 19.14 11.73
C ALA A 39 -2.15 18.56 12.33
N GLN A 40 -2.94 17.83 11.52
CA GLN A 40 -4.18 17.19 11.95
C GLN A 40 -4.08 15.66 12.09
N ALA A 41 -2.90 15.09 11.86
CA ALA A 41 -2.67 13.66 12.02
C ALA A 41 -2.97 13.25 13.47
N LEU A 42 -3.71 12.15 13.60
CA LEU A 42 -4.02 11.51 14.87
C LEU A 42 -3.07 10.32 15.10
N PRO A 43 -2.95 9.79 16.33
CA PRO A 43 -1.97 8.75 16.66
C PRO A 43 -2.02 7.50 15.78
N ASN A 44 -3.20 7.13 15.28
CA ASN A 44 -3.37 5.98 14.40
C ASN A 44 -3.24 6.30 12.89
N ASP A 45 -3.01 7.56 12.51
CA ASP A 45 -2.76 7.92 11.12
C ASP A 45 -1.29 7.63 10.75
N PHE A 46 -1.08 6.82 9.72
CA PHE A 46 0.24 6.50 9.18
C PHE A 46 0.34 6.97 7.73
N PHE A 47 1.45 7.59 7.34
CA PHE A 47 1.62 8.16 6.00
C PHE A 47 2.63 7.38 5.16
N ILE A 48 2.28 7.12 3.89
CA ILE A 48 3.13 6.38 2.96
C ILE A 48 3.36 7.16 1.66
N GLY A 49 4.53 6.96 1.05
CA GLY A 49 4.75 7.38 -0.33
C GLY A 49 4.04 6.40 -1.27
N SER A 50 3.59 6.88 -2.43
CA SER A 50 2.75 6.07 -3.30
C SER A 50 2.77 6.51 -4.75
N LEU A 51 1.96 5.83 -5.56
CA LEU A 51 1.73 6.07 -6.98
C LEU A 51 3.00 5.88 -7.83
N SER A 52 3.86 4.96 -7.38
CA SER A 52 5.00 4.40 -8.11
C SER A 52 6.14 5.35 -8.46
N GLY A 53 6.02 6.66 -8.26
CA GLY A 53 7.06 7.63 -8.58
C GLY A 53 7.01 8.87 -7.71
N SER A 54 7.65 9.94 -8.18
CA SER A 54 7.52 11.24 -7.50
C SER A 54 6.14 11.87 -7.73
N SER A 55 5.36 11.26 -8.61
CA SER A 55 3.95 11.48 -8.92
C SER A 55 3.40 10.20 -9.54
N TYR A 56 2.10 10.16 -9.78
CA TYR A 56 1.46 9.02 -10.41
C TYR A 56 2.08 8.66 -11.76
N MET A 57 2.60 7.44 -11.83
CA MET A 57 3.10 6.83 -13.05
C MET A 57 2.91 5.31 -13.06
N TYR A 58 2.96 4.70 -14.23
CA TYR A 58 3.03 3.25 -14.37
C TYR A 58 4.47 2.84 -14.69
N PRO A 59 5.20 2.23 -13.74
CA PRO A 59 6.63 1.99 -13.87
C PRO A 59 7.03 1.00 -14.97
N LYS A 60 6.19 0.03 -15.34
CA LYS A 60 6.40 -0.89 -16.47
C LYS A 60 6.38 -0.14 -17.82
N ALA A 61 5.51 0.85 -17.96
CA ALA A 61 5.44 1.71 -19.15
C ALA A 61 6.39 2.92 -19.09
N PHE A 62 6.96 3.24 -17.92
CA PHE A 62 7.85 4.37 -17.77
C PHE A 62 9.19 4.10 -18.48
N PRO A 63 9.75 5.06 -19.23
CA PRO A 63 10.98 4.84 -19.98
C PRO A 63 12.15 4.41 -19.07
N LYS A 64 12.68 3.19 -19.28
CA LYS A 64 13.73 2.57 -18.46
C LYS A 64 14.95 3.47 -18.23
N LYS A 65 15.31 4.30 -19.22
CA LYS A 65 16.43 5.25 -19.13
C LYS A 65 16.26 6.28 -18.00
N TRP A 66 15.02 6.68 -17.70
CA TRP A 66 14.71 7.74 -16.75
C TRP A 66 14.16 7.21 -15.42
N LEU A 67 13.69 5.97 -15.40
CA LEU A 67 13.09 5.33 -14.23
C LEU A 67 13.96 5.42 -12.96
N PRO A 68 15.28 5.11 -12.97
CA PRO A 68 16.08 5.20 -11.75
C PRO A 68 16.15 6.62 -11.19
N LYS A 69 16.19 7.63 -12.07
CA LYS A 69 16.21 9.04 -11.66
C LYS A 69 14.87 9.45 -11.04
N GLU A 70 13.77 8.94 -11.58
CA GLU A 70 12.43 9.23 -11.08
C GLU A 70 12.17 8.57 -9.72
N ILE A 71 12.60 7.32 -9.52
CA ILE A 71 12.52 6.64 -8.23
C ILE A 71 13.38 7.35 -7.17
N ARG A 72 14.59 7.83 -7.51
CA ARG A 72 15.38 8.65 -6.57
C ARG A 72 14.71 9.95 -6.19
N ARG A 73 14.01 10.61 -7.12
CA ARG A 73 13.22 11.81 -6.81
C ARG A 73 12.07 11.49 -5.85
N ALA A 74 11.41 10.35 -6.03
CA ALA A 74 10.41 9.88 -5.08
C ALA A 74 11.03 9.65 -3.69
N ALA A 75 12.21 9.01 -3.61
CA ALA A 75 12.95 8.81 -2.36
C ALA A 75 13.32 10.14 -1.67
N GLU A 76 13.72 11.16 -2.45
CA GLU A 76 13.98 12.51 -1.93
C GLU A 76 12.73 13.14 -1.30
N TYR A 77 11.55 12.97 -1.92
CA TYR A 77 10.30 13.43 -1.32
C TYR A 77 9.94 12.64 -0.07
N MET A 78 10.06 11.31 -0.10
CA MET A 78 9.82 10.47 1.08
C MET A 78 10.64 10.95 2.28
N LYS A 79 11.94 11.22 2.07
CA LYS A 79 12.82 11.73 3.12
C LYS A 79 12.37 13.10 3.66
N LYS A 80 11.93 14.01 2.80
CA LYS A 80 11.44 15.34 3.22
C LYS A 80 10.12 15.28 3.98
N LEU A 81 9.28 14.31 3.63
CA LEU A 81 7.93 14.13 4.15
C LEU A 81 7.87 13.09 5.28
N ASP A 82 9.01 12.60 5.77
CA ASP A 82 9.08 11.58 6.82
C ASP A 82 8.30 10.29 6.48
N LEU A 83 8.41 9.85 5.23
CA LEU A 83 7.78 8.63 4.72
C LEU A 83 8.83 7.52 4.61
N ASN A 84 8.50 6.31 5.05
CA ASN A 84 9.41 5.16 5.03
C ASN A 84 8.82 3.90 4.38
N VAL A 85 7.56 3.93 3.96
CA VAL A 85 6.90 2.87 3.16
C VAL A 85 6.55 3.44 1.79
N PHE A 86 6.70 2.63 0.74
CA PHE A 86 6.39 3.05 -0.62
C PHE A 86 5.48 2.07 -1.37
N GLU A 87 4.38 2.60 -1.90
CA GLU A 87 3.41 1.86 -2.70
C GLU A 87 3.73 1.95 -4.21
N ILE A 88 3.63 0.80 -4.87
CA ILE A 88 3.96 0.61 -6.29
C ILE A 88 2.78 -0.04 -7.00
N MET A 89 2.11 0.72 -7.85
CA MET A 89 1.03 0.29 -8.71
C MET A 89 1.44 0.36 -10.19
N ASP A 90 1.00 -0.62 -10.98
CA ASP A 90 1.11 -0.56 -12.43
C ASP A 90 -0.15 -1.09 -13.13
N TYR A 91 -0.82 -0.22 -13.89
CA TYR A 91 -1.98 -0.58 -14.72
C TYR A 91 -1.71 -0.46 -16.22
N SER A 92 -0.44 -0.44 -16.63
CA SER A 92 -0.09 -0.29 -18.04
C SER A 92 -0.50 -1.50 -18.90
N GLU A 93 -0.72 -2.66 -18.27
CA GLU A 93 -1.14 -3.91 -18.90
C GLU A 93 -2.47 -4.41 -18.31
N GLY A 94 -3.42 -4.79 -19.17
CA GLY A 94 -4.69 -5.42 -18.75
C GLY A 94 -5.89 -4.47 -18.53
N GLY A 95 -5.73 -3.16 -18.69
CA GLY A 95 -6.84 -2.20 -18.45
C GLY A 95 -7.38 -2.25 -17.02
N THR A 96 -8.46 -1.52 -16.71
CA THR A 96 -9.00 -1.34 -15.34
C THR A 96 -9.67 -2.58 -14.74
N GLU A 97 -10.03 -3.57 -15.56
CA GLU A 97 -10.79 -4.76 -15.13
C GLU A 97 -9.93 -6.02 -15.01
N THR A 98 -8.92 -6.21 -15.87
CA THR A 98 -8.04 -7.40 -15.81
C THR A 98 -6.66 -7.12 -15.20
N CYS A 99 -6.38 -5.85 -14.90
CA CYS A 99 -5.18 -5.28 -14.29
C CYS A 99 -4.08 -6.27 -13.88
N ASP A 100 -3.00 -6.32 -14.65
CA ASP A 100 -1.80 -7.05 -14.24
C ASP A 100 -0.88 -6.12 -13.44
N ASN A 101 -1.13 -6.04 -12.14
CA ASN A 101 -0.37 -5.23 -11.18
C ASN A 101 0.96 -5.89 -10.76
N ASN A 102 1.23 -7.11 -11.22
CA ASN A 102 2.44 -7.82 -10.85
C ASN A 102 3.66 -7.11 -11.45
N LEU A 103 4.75 -7.06 -10.68
CA LEU A 103 5.97 -6.35 -11.06
C LEU A 103 7.05 -7.35 -11.49
N PRO A 104 7.74 -7.10 -12.61
CA PRO A 104 8.89 -7.89 -13.00
C PRO A 104 10.07 -7.61 -12.06
N LYS A 105 10.96 -8.59 -11.94
CA LYS A 105 12.09 -8.51 -11.01
C LYS A 105 13.00 -7.31 -11.26
N ASP A 106 13.29 -6.97 -12.53
CA ASP A 106 14.16 -5.84 -12.87
C ASP A 106 13.60 -4.51 -12.38
N LEU A 107 12.27 -4.35 -12.40
CA LEU A 107 11.61 -3.18 -11.85
C LEU A 107 11.71 -3.14 -10.32
N VAL A 108 11.43 -4.26 -9.65
CA VAL A 108 11.57 -4.35 -8.18
C VAL A 108 13.00 -4.03 -7.76
N ASP A 109 14.00 -4.52 -8.50
CA ASP A 109 15.42 -4.23 -8.26
C ASP A 109 15.71 -2.71 -8.28
N GLU A 110 15.08 -1.94 -9.15
CA GLU A 110 15.25 -0.49 -9.20
C GLU A 110 14.66 0.22 -7.96
N TYR A 111 13.54 -0.23 -7.40
CA TYR A 111 13.01 0.35 -6.15
C TYR A 111 13.92 0.07 -4.97
N TYR A 112 14.32 -1.18 -4.75
CA TYR A 112 15.23 -1.55 -3.66
C TYR A 112 16.56 -0.78 -3.72
N LYS A 113 17.09 -0.58 -4.93
CA LYS A 113 18.35 0.13 -5.17
C LYS A 113 18.24 1.64 -4.93
N ASN A 114 17.15 2.27 -5.39
CA ASN A 114 17.04 3.72 -5.41
C ASN A 114 16.24 4.30 -4.21
N MET A 115 15.64 3.44 -3.38
CA MET A 115 15.00 3.81 -2.10
C MET A 115 15.62 3.00 -0.95
N PRO A 116 16.91 3.17 -0.61
CA PRO A 116 17.57 2.35 0.41
C PRO A 116 16.98 2.51 1.81
N ASP A 117 16.39 3.67 2.10
CA ASP A 117 15.86 4.01 3.44
C ASP A 117 14.43 3.50 3.67
N ALA A 118 13.75 2.97 2.63
CA ALA A 118 12.40 2.44 2.76
C ALA A 118 12.40 1.13 3.56
N ILE A 119 11.57 1.04 4.61
CA ILE A 119 11.44 -0.17 5.44
C ILE A 119 10.72 -1.31 4.73
N GLY A 120 9.94 -1.00 3.69
CA GLY A 120 9.22 -1.97 2.88
C GLY A 120 8.45 -1.31 1.75
N PHE A 121 7.90 -2.16 0.89
CA PHE A 121 7.14 -1.78 -0.28
C PHE A 121 5.80 -2.53 -0.28
N ILE A 122 4.77 -1.89 -0.81
CA ILE A 122 3.49 -2.54 -1.09
C ILE A 122 3.15 -2.44 -2.57
N ASN A 123 2.46 -3.43 -3.13
CA ASN A 123 2.24 -3.51 -4.58
C ASN A 123 0.78 -3.75 -5.00
N GLY A 124 0.36 -2.95 -5.99
CA GLY A 124 -0.94 -3.03 -6.63
C GLY A 124 -1.92 -2.03 -6.02
N TYR A 125 -3.17 -2.14 -6.42
CA TYR A 125 -4.34 -1.52 -5.75
C TYR A 125 -5.46 -2.56 -5.68
N ARG A 126 -5.55 -3.44 -6.66
CA ARG A 126 -6.28 -4.71 -6.59
C ARG A 126 -5.34 -5.86 -6.21
N SER A 127 -5.93 -7.04 -6.02
CA SER A 127 -5.20 -8.28 -5.73
C SER A 127 -4.05 -8.48 -6.71
N SER A 128 -2.85 -8.65 -6.17
CA SER A 128 -1.58 -8.76 -6.89
C SER A 128 -0.73 -9.86 -6.25
N ASN A 129 0.35 -10.29 -6.90
CA ASN A 129 1.12 -11.46 -6.47
C ASN A 129 2.65 -11.24 -6.52
N THR A 130 3.13 -10.01 -6.36
CA THR A 130 4.57 -9.75 -6.24
C THR A 130 4.98 -9.83 -4.77
N PHE A 131 5.89 -10.74 -4.45
CA PHE A 131 6.36 -10.94 -3.09
C PHE A 131 7.88 -11.13 -3.08
N THR A 132 8.59 -10.42 -2.20
CA THR A 132 10.02 -10.66 -1.93
C THR A 132 10.40 -10.04 -0.59
N VAL A 133 11.54 -10.46 -0.03
CA VAL A 133 12.16 -9.81 1.12
C VAL A 133 13.65 -9.69 0.87
N ARG A 134 14.21 -8.51 1.11
CA ARG A 134 15.66 -8.27 1.01
C ARG A 134 16.10 -7.45 2.20
N ASP A 135 17.08 -7.96 2.95
CA ASP A 135 17.60 -7.28 4.14
C ASP A 135 16.49 -6.84 5.12
N LYS A 136 15.51 -7.74 5.36
CA LYS A 136 14.31 -7.50 6.18
C LYS A 136 13.36 -6.40 5.67
N ARG A 137 13.51 -5.98 4.42
CA ARG A 137 12.62 -5.02 3.76
C ARG A 137 11.70 -5.78 2.82
N PRO A 138 10.43 -6.01 3.18
CA PRO A 138 9.52 -6.79 2.33
C PRO A 138 8.96 -5.96 1.18
N LEU A 139 8.59 -6.63 0.09
CA LEU A 139 7.62 -6.16 -0.89
C LEU A 139 6.44 -7.13 -0.83
N ILE A 140 5.25 -6.62 -0.53
CA ILE A 140 4.02 -7.41 -0.38
C ILE A 140 2.92 -6.82 -1.25
N SER A 141 2.29 -7.66 -2.05
CA SER A 141 1.13 -7.27 -2.83
C SER A 141 -0.15 -7.18 -2.00
N TYR A 142 -1.08 -6.32 -2.41
CA TYR A 142 -2.43 -6.34 -1.87
C TYR A 142 -3.11 -7.68 -2.18
N ASP A 143 -3.82 -8.23 -1.19
CA ASP A 143 -4.65 -9.42 -1.32
C ASP A 143 -6.09 -9.04 -1.68
N TYR A 144 -6.55 -7.90 -1.18
CA TYR A 144 -7.95 -7.51 -1.25
C TYR A 144 -8.15 -6.05 -1.60
N TYR A 145 -9.12 -5.79 -2.47
CA TYR A 145 -9.61 -4.44 -2.77
C TYR A 145 -10.97 -4.23 -2.11
N LEU A 146 -11.00 -3.37 -1.10
CA LEU A 146 -12.21 -3.03 -0.37
C LEU A 146 -13.01 -1.97 -1.14
N ALA A 147 -13.86 -2.45 -2.05
CA ALA A 147 -14.81 -1.62 -2.77
C ALA A 147 -15.83 -0.99 -1.81
N ALA A 148 -16.27 0.24 -2.12
CA ALA A 148 -17.16 1.00 -1.25
C ALA A 148 -18.62 0.50 -1.32
N GLU A 149 -19.00 -0.05 -2.46
CA GLU A 149 -20.33 -0.57 -2.77
C GLU A 149 -20.59 -1.98 -2.23
N LYS A 150 -19.54 -2.74 -1.90
CA LYS A 150 -19.67 -4.11 -1.37
C LYS A 150 -20.21 -4.07 0.06
N SER A 151 -21.10 -4.99 0.45
CA SER A 151 -21.63 -4.99 1.83
C SER A 151 -20.54 -5.34 2.87
N GLU A 152 -20.71 -4.90 4.12
CA GLU A 152 -19.77 -5.27 5.18
C GLU A 152 -19.75 -6.78 5.41
N GLU A 153 -20.91 -7.43 5.30
CA GLU A 153 -21.08 -8.87 5.49
C GLU A 153 -20.29 -9.67 4.43
N GLU A 154 -20.36 -9.27 3.16
CA GLU A 154 -19.57 -9.90 2.11
C GLU A 154 -18.07 -9.63 2.28
N VAL A 155 -17.68 -8.41 2.68
CA VAL A 155 -16.26 -8.13 2.93
C VAL A 155 -15.72 -8.98 4.07
N VAL A 156 -16.47 -9.12 5.17
CA VAL A 156 -16.08 -9.99 6.29
C VAL A 156 -15.92 -11.44 5.81
N ALA A 157 -16.89 -11.96 5.05
CA ALA A 157 -16.82 -13.31 4.51
C ALA A 157 -15.58 -13.54 3.62
N ASP A 158 -15.26 -12.59 2.74
CA ASP A 158 -14.08 -12.67 1.89
C ASP A 158 -12.77 -12.66 2.70
N LEU A 159 -12.65 -11.78 3.70
CA LEU A 159 -11.45 -11.68 4.53
C LEU A 159 -11.24 -12.94 5.40
N GLU A 160 -12.32 -13.50 5.92
CA GLU A 160 -12.30 -14.78 6.64
C GLU A 160 -11.90 -15.94 5.71
N GLU A 161 -12.45 -16.00 4.50
CA GLU A 161 -12.08 -17.02 3.53
C GLU A 161 -10.59 -16.92 3.17
N LEU A 162 -10.08 -15.71 2.90
CA LEU A 162 -8.66 -15.46 2.65
C LEU A 162 -7.79 -15.92 3.82
N ALA A 163 -8.21 -15.67 5.06
CA ALA A 163 -7.48 -16.12 6.24
C ALA A 163 -7.46 -17.66 6.38
N VAL A 164 -8.56 -18.35 6.01
CA VAL A 164 -8.67 -19.81 6.11
C VAL A 164 -7.89 -20.54 5.01
N ILE A 165 -7.94 -20.06 3.77
CA ILE A 165 -7.26 -20.74 2.65
C ILE A 165 -5.73 -20.62 2.71
N ASN A 166 -5.21 -19.61 3.43
CA ASN A 166 -3.79 -19.38 3.62
C ASN A 166 -3.28 -20.03 4.91
N ALA A 167 -2.95 -21.33 4.84
CA ALA A 167 -2.63 -22.15 6.01
C ALA A 167 -1.31 -21.80 6.74
N LYS A 168 -0.40 -21.02 6.14
CA LYS A 168 0.89 -20.67 6.76
C LYS A 168 0.78 -19.35 7.51
N LEU A 169 0.87 -19.42 8.84
CA LEU A 169 0.69 -18.29 9.74
C LEU A 169 2.02 -17.71 10.26
N PRO A 170 2.08 -16.39 10.57
CA PRO A 170 1.05 -15.40 10.29
C PRO A 170 0.85 -15.19 8.78
N TYR A 171 -0.40 -15.07 8.35
CA TYR A 171 -0.73 -14.68 6.98
C TYR A 171 -0.84 -13.15 6.93
N PHE A 172 0.01 -12.54 6.11
CA PHE A 172 0.09 -11.09 5.97
C PHE A 172 -0.94 -10.60 4.94
N LEU A 173 -2.19 -10.45 5.38
CA LEU A 173 -3.31 -10.01 4.53
C LEU A 173 -3.31 -8.47 4.39
N LEU A 174 -2.91 -7.97 3.22
CA LEU A 174 -2.88 -6.54 2.92
C LEU A 174 -4.15 -6.10 2.17
N VAL A 175 -4.82 -5.06 2.68
CA VAL A 175 -6.09 -4.55 2.13
C VAL A 175 -5.92 -3.14 1.57
N HIS A 176 -6.30 -2.95 0.31
CA HIS A 176 -6.44 -1.62 -0.29
C HIS A 176 -7.85 -1.09 -0.03
N VAL A 177 -7.96 0.04 0.67
CA VAL A 177 -9.25 0.69 0.95
C VAL A 177 -9.56 1.78 -0.06
N ARG A 178 -10.74 1.69 -0.67
CA ARG A 178 -11.25 2.70 -1.62
C ARG A 178 -11.58 4.02 -0.92
N GLU A 179 -11.21 5.16 -1.52
CA GLU A 179 -11.36 6.50 -0.91
C GLU A 179 -12.78 6.90 -0.48
N SER A 180 -13.78 6.29 -1.10
CA SER A 180 -15.19 6.52 -0.79
C SER A 180 -15.72 5.65 0.36
N SER A 181 -14.92 4.72 0.87
CA SER A 181 -15.18 4.02 2.13
C SER A 181 -14.60 4.81 3.29
N ASP A 182 -15.45 5.23 4.23
CA ASP A 182 -14.96 5.89 5.43
C ASP A 182 -14.35 4.91 6.45
N VAL A 183 -13.57 5.47 7.39
CA VAL A 183 -12.86 4.69 8.41
C VAL A 183 -13.84 4.02 9.38
N ALA A 184 -15.02 4.60 9.62
CA ALA A 184 -16.03 4.00 10.48
C ALA A 184 -16.57 2.68 9.90
N ARG A 185 -16.83 2.61 8.59
CA ARG A 185 -17.19 1.35 7.90
C ARG A 185 -16.07 0.33 7.99
N VAL A 186 -14.82 0.75 7.74
CA VAL A 186 -13.65 -0.16 7.83
C VAL A 186 -13.52 -0.71 9.24
N LYS A 187 -13.69 0.13 10.27
CA LYS A 187 -13.72 -0.29 11.66
C LYS A 187 -14.83 -1.31 11.93
N SER A 188 -16.06 -1.05 11.46
CA SER A 188 -17.19 -1.97 11.62
C SER A 188 -16.90 -3.35 11.03
N ILE A 189 -16.25 -3.39 9.86
CA ILE A 189 -15.77 -4.64 9.24
C ILE A 189 -14.74 -5.32 10.13
N CYS A 190 -13.72 -4.59 10.61
CA CYS A 190 -12.68 -5.13 11.50
C CYS A 190 -13.26 -5.69 12.81
N ASP A 191 -14.25 -5.02 13.41
CA ASP A 191 -14.90 -5.46 14.65
C ASP A 191 -15.71 -6.77 14.47
N LYS A 192 -16.10 -7.09 13.23
CA LYS A 192 -16.83 -8.32 12.87
C LYS A 192 -15.91 -9.49 12.51
N LEU A 193 -14.62 -9.25 12.30
CA LEU A 193 -13.64 -10.31 12.03
C LEU A 193 -13.43 -11.19 13.25
N SER A 194 -13.09 -12.44 13.01
CA SER A 194 -12.85 -13.42 14.06
C SER A 194 -11.50 -13.19 14.76
N LYS A 195 -11.37 -13.70 15.98
CA LYS A 195 -10.28 -13.36 16.91
C LYS A 195 -8.87 -13.82 16.48
N ASN A 196 -8.78 -14.61 15.42
CA ASN A 196 -7.51 -15.04 14.80
C ASN A 196 -6.96 -14.01 13.80
N ILE A 197 -7.73 -13.00 13.42
CA ILE A 197 -7.27 -11.89 12.58
C ILE A 197 -6.98 -10.68 13.48
N GLU A 198 -5.75 -10.16 13.37
CA GLU A 198 -5.31 -8.98 14.11
C GLU A 198 -5.07 -7.83 13.14
N VAL A 199 -5.66 -6.67 13.44
CA VAL A 199 -5.43 -5.42 12.69
C VAL A 199 -4.29 -4.66 13.34
N VAL A 200 -3.23 -4.42 12.58
CA VAL A 200 -2.01 -3.76 13.06
C VAL A 200 -1.65 -2.54 12.18
N PRO A 201 -0.88 -1.58 12.70
CA PRO A 201 -0.28 -0.53 11.87
C PRO A 201 0.56 -1.10 10.72
N LEU A 202 0.59 -0.40 9.58
CA LEU A 202 1.24 -0.90 8.35
C LEU A 202 2.76 -1.04 8.48
N ASP A 203 3.42 -0.15 9.23
CA ASP A 203 4.85 -0.26 9.53
C ASP A 203 5.17 -1.49 10.39
N VAL A 204 4.33 -1.77 11.40
CA VAL A 204 4.42 -2.98 12.23
C VAL A 204 4.19 -4.23 11.37
N PHE A 205 3.17 -4.22 10.52
CA PHE A 205 2.88 -5.28 9.55
C PHE A 205 4.11 -5.59 8.69
N LEU A 206 4.71 -4.58 8.06
CA LEU A 206 5.86 -4.76 7.18
C LEU A 206 7.11 -5.21 7.97
N LYS A 207 7.30 -4.71 9.19
CA LYS A 207 8.42 -5.16 10.02
C LYS A 207 8.30 -6.64 10.38
N MET A 208 7.12 -7.09 10.80
CA MET A 208 6.87 -8.51 11.08
C MET A 208 7.10 -9.36 9.84
N ALA A 209 6.58 -8.93 8.68
CA ALA A 209 6.74 -9.66 7.44
C ALA A 209 8.18 -9.71 6.91
N GLY A 210 8.96 -8.65 7.16
CA GLY A 210 10.37 -8.60 6.83
C GLY A 210 11.25 -9.46 7.75
N GLU A 211 10.89 -9.57 9.02
CA GLU A 211 11.63 -10.36 10.02
C GLU A 211 11.36 -11.86 9.89
N GLU A 212 10.10 -12.26 9.72
CA GLU A 212 9.66 -13.66 9.66
C GLU A 212 8.70 -13.90 8.47
N PRO A 213 9.18 -13.87 7.21
CA PRO A 213 8.32 -14.00 6.05
C PRO A 213 7.70 -15.40 5.94
N THR A 214 6.38 -15.41 5.72
CA THR A 214 5.61 -16.64 5.52
C THR A 214 5.25 -16.90 4.06
N TYR A 215 5.34 -15.89 3.19
CA TYR A 215 5.10 -16.01 1.75
C TYR A 215 6.33 -16.52 0.98
N GLN A 216 6.11 -16.90 -0.28
CA GLN A 216 7.17 -17.32 -1.20
C GLN A 216 7.51 -16.17 -2.14
N GLU A 217 8.79 -16.05 -2.51
CA GLU A 217 9.21 -15.06 -3.49
C GLU A 217 8.50 -15.30 -4.83
N ASN A 218 7.89 -14.25 -5.37
CA ASN A 218 7.21 -14.28 -6.66
C ASN A 218 7.35 -12.93 -7.37
N TYR A 219 7.58 -13.00 -8.67
CA TYR A 219 7.64 -11.84 -9.55
C TYR A 219 6.80 -12.13 -10.79
N TYR A 220 6.42 -11.05 -11.48
CA TYR A 220 5.83 -11.18 -12.79
C TYR A 220 6.79 -11.88 -13.77
N GLN A 221 6.32 -12.96 -14.38
CA GLN A 221 7.10 -13.76 -15.33
C GLN A 221 6.87 -13.37 -16.80
N GLY A 222 6.04 -12.34 -17.05
CA GLY A 222 5.57 -12.03 -18.40
C GLY A 222 4.45 -12.97 -18.86
N LYS A 223 3.83 -12.61 -19.97
CA LYS A 223 3.00 -13.51 -20.78
C LYS A 223 3.82 -14.05 -21.94
#